data_AF-A0A2Z5CG20-F1
#
_entry.id   AF-A0A2Z5CG20-F1
#
_cell.length_a   1.000
_cell.length_b   1.000
_cell.length_c   1.000
_cell.angle_alpha   90.00
_cell.angle_beta   90.00
_cell.angle_gamma   90.00
#
_symmetry.space_group_name_H-M   'P 1'
#
loop_
_entity.id
_entity.type
_entity.pdbx_description
1 polymer ?
#
loop_
_entity_poly.entity_id
_entity_poly.type
_entity_poly.pdbx_seq_one_letter_code
_entity_poly.pdbx_strand_id
1 'polypeptide(L)'
;ILTSPTTGGVTASFGMLGDIIIAEPNAHIAFAGKRVIEQTLNTTIPDGLQAAEYLFQKGLFDLILPRNLLKNSVGELFQFHAFIPLNENETEY
;
A
#
# COMPACT_ATOMS: atom_id res chain seq x y z
N ILE A 1 0.15 -3.78 2.31
CA ILE A 1 -0.52 -3.85 0.99
C ILE A 1 -1.67 -2.85 0.98
N LEU A 2 -1.71 -1.95 0.02
CA LEU A 2 -2.65 -0.84 -0.10
C LEU A 2 -3.57 -1.06 -1.29
N THR A 3 -4.87 -1.01 -1.05
CA THR A 3 -5.90 -1.23 -2.05
C THR A 3 -6.76 0.02 -2.19
N SER A 4 -7.54 0.11 -3.28
CA SER A 4 -8.41 1.27 -3.50
C SER A 4 -9.71 1.20 -2.69
N PRO A 5 -10.12 2.27 -1.98
CA PRO A 5 -9.32 3.41 -1.55
C PRO A 5 -8.58 3.13 -0.23
N THR A 6 -7.38 3.72 -0.05
CA THR A 6 -6.72 3.81 1.27
C THR A 6 -6.47 5.26 1.60
N THR A 7 -7.25 5.83 2.52
CA THR A 7 -7.19 7.26 2.81
C THR A 7 -7.20 7.62 4.29
N GLY A 8 -6.90 8.88 4.61
CA GLY A 8 -7.09 9.45 5.95
C GLY A 8 -6.20 8.79 7.00
N GLY A 9 -6.82 8.42 8.13
CA GLY A 9 -6.13 7.86 9.28
C GLY A 9 -5.39 6.55 8.99
N VAL A 10 -5.87 5.73 8.06
CA VAL A 10 -5.18 4.48 7.68
C VAL A 10 -3.87 4.80 6.98
N THR A 11 -3.89 5.71 6.00
CA THR A 11 -2.68 6.22 5.33
C THR A 11 -1.73 6.91 6.32
N ALA A 12 -2.27 7.62 7.32
CA ALA A 12 -1.46 8.31 8.34
C ALA A 12 -1.03 7.43 9.53
N SER A 13 -1.24 6.11 9.46
CA SER A 13 -0.88 5.19 10.52
C SER A 13 -0.27 3.91 9.95
N PHE A 14 -0.76 2.74 10.37
CA PHE A 14 -0.22 1.44 10.00
C PHE A 14 -0.18 1.19 8.48
N GLY A 15 -0.99 1.91 7.68
CA GLY A 15 -0.95 1.79 6.22
C GLY A 15 0.39 2.17 5.60
N MET A 16 1.17 3.07 6.22
CA MET A 16 2.47 3.54 5.71
C MET A 16 3.66 3.12 6.59
N LEU A 17 3.46 2.20 7.53
CA LEU A 17 4.50 1.74 8.47
C LEU A 17 4.97 0.30 8.19
N GLY A 18 4.60 -0.26 7.04
CA GLY A 18 5.09 -1.59 6.65
C GLY A 18 6.56 -1.54 6.23
N ASP A 19 7.31 -2.60 6.55
CA ASP A 19 8.70 -2.76 6.06
C ASP A 19 8.76 -2.78 4.53
N ILE A 20 7.70 -3.27 3.89
CA ILE A 20 7.48 -3.24 2.45
C ILE A 20 6.05 -2.78 2.18
N ILE A 21 5.92 -1.68 1.45
CA ILE A 21 4.66 -1.07 1.08
C ILE A 21 4.36 -1.41 -0.39
N ILE A 22 3.38 -2.28 -0.58
CA ILE A 22 2.88 -2.69 -1.90
C ILE A 22 1.56 -1.97 -2.17
N ALA A 23 1.40 -1.35 -3.34
CA ALA A 23 0.13 -0.81 -3.81
C ALA A 23 -0.43 -1.62 -4.99
N GLU A 24 -1.76 -1.63 -5.15
CA GLU A 24 -2.39 -2.16 -6.37
C GLU A 24 -2.43 -1.11 -7.50
N PRO A 25 -2.39 -1.53 -8.77
CA PRO A 25 -2.55 -0.62 -9.92
C PRO A 25 -3.84 0.19 -9.83
N ASN A 26 -3.76 1.47 -10.18
CA ASN A 26 -4.85 2.45 -10.14
C ASN A 26 -5.47 2.66 -8.75
N ALA A 27 -4.82 2.21 -7.68
CA ALA A 27 -5.36 2.41 -6.34
C ALA A 27 -5.36 3.89 -5.96
N HIS A 28 -6.47 4.34 -5.36
CA HIS A 28 -6.59 5.69 -4.84
C HIS A 28 -6.06 5.75 -3.41
N ILE A 29 -4.92 6.43 -3.21
CA ILE A 29 -4.23 6.52 -1.92
C ILE A 29 -4.01 7.98 -1.58
N ALA A 30 -4.50 8.43 -0.41
CA ALA A 30 -4.43 9.85 -0.06
C ALA A 30 -4.59 10.11 1.44
N PHE A 31 -3.78 11.00 2.02
CA PHE A 31 -4.05 11.46 3.38
C PHE A 31 -5.34 12.30 3.46
N ALA A 32 -5.45 13.34 2.63
CA ALA A 32 -6.64 14.18 2.51
C ALA A 32 -7.30 13.97 1.15
N GLY A 33 -8.64 13.95 1.11
CA GLY A 33 -9.37 13.85 -0.15
C GLY A 33 -9.18 15.08 -1.03
N LYS A 34 -9.22 14.90 -2.37
CA LYS A 34 -9.06 15.98 -3.38
C LYS A 34 -9.81 17.27 -3.02
N ARG A 35 -11.10 17.17 -2.66
CA ARG A 35 -11.93 18.31 -2.27
C ARG A 35 -11.33 19.14 -1.12
N VAL A 36 -10.81 18.48 -0.09
CA VAL A 36 -10.23 19.17 1.08
C VAL A 36 -8.95 19.89 0.68
N ILE A 37 -8.14 19.29 -0.19
CA ILE A 37 -6.90 19.91 -0.69
C ILE A 37 -7.24 21.15 -1.53
N GLU A 38 -8.19 21.04 -2.47
CA GLU A 38 -8.60 22.14 -3.34
C GLU A 38 -9.19 23.32 -2.54
N GLN A 39 -10.03 23.04 -1.55
CA GLN A 39 -10.60 24.07 -0.68
C GLN A 39 -9.53 24.77 0.17
N THR A 40 -8.49 24.05 0.58
CA THR A 40 -7.40 24.59 1.43
C THR A 40 -6.40 25.42 0.63
N LEU A 41 -6.05 24.97 -0.57
CA LEU A 41 -5.07 25.61 -1.44
C LEU A 41 -5.68 26.62 -2.42
N ASN A 42 -7.02 26.68 -2.51
CA ASN A 42 -7.78 27.50 -3.46
C ASN A 42 -7.31 27.33 -4.91
N THR A 43 -6.96 26.10 -5.28
CA THR A 43 -6.46 25.72 -6.61
C THR A 43 -7.02 24.37 -7.01
N THR A 44 -7.15 24.14 -8.32
CA THR A 44 -7.60 22.85 -8.85
C THR A 44 -6.45 21.86 -8.86
N ILE A 45 -6.70 20.65 -8.38
CA ILE A 45 -5.69 19.60 -8.36
C ILE A 45 -5.85 18.75 -9.62
N PRO A 46 -4.76 18.52 -10.40
CA PRO A 46 -4.82 17.64 -11.55
C PRO A 46 -5.29 16.24 -11.18
N ASP A 47 -6.00 15.59 -12.09
CA ASP A 47 -6.42 14.21 -11.88
C ASP A 47 -5.20 13.28 -11.84
N GLY A 48 -5.30 12.22 -11.04
CA GLY A 48 -4.24 11.21 -10.92
C GLY A 48 -3.15 11.51 -9.87
N LEU A 49 -3.13 12.68 -9.23
CA LEU A 49 -2.14 12.96 -8.15
C LEU A 49 -2.23 12.00 -6.96
N GLN A 50 -3.38 11.36 -6.77
CA GLN A 50 -3.65 10.40 -5.69
C GLN A 50 -3.72 8.96 -6.20
N ALA A 51 -3.31 8.72 -7.45
CA ALA A 51 -3.23 7.38 -8.02
C ALA A 51 -1.91 6.72 -7.62
N ALA A 52 -1.94 5.40 -7.48
CA ALA A 52 -0.79 4.59 -7.07
C ALA A 52 0.45 4.86 -7.93
N GLU A 53 0.28 4.99 -9.25
CA GLU A 53 1.34 5.21 -10.23
C GLU A 53 2.07 6.54 -10.01
N TYR A 54 1.31 7.62 -9.75
CA TYR A 54 1.90 8.93 -9.50
C TYR A 54 2.69 8.93 -8.18
N LEU A 55 2.13 8.32 -7.14
CA LEU A 55 2.76 8.27 -5.81
C LEU A 55 3.98 7.34 -5.79
N PHE A 56 3.97 6.27 -6.57
CA PHE A 56 5.14 5.39 -6.75
C PHE A 56 6.33 6.13 -7.37
N GLN A 57 6.09 6.99 -8.37
CA GLN A 57 7.14 7.85 -8.92
C GLN A 57 7.72 8.85 -7.89
N LYS A 58 7.00 9.12 -6.80
CA LYS A 58 7.46 9.95 -5.68
C LYS A 58 8.13 9.15 -4.57
N GLY A 59 8.26 7.83 -4.72
CA GLY A 59 8.92 6.95 -3.76
C GLY A 59 8.08 6.60 -2.53
N LEU A 60 6.76 6.68 -2.62
CA LEU A 60 5.88 6.34 -1.49
C LEU A 60 5.67 4.84 -1.30
N PHE A 61 5.87 4.02 -2.33
CA PHE A 61 5.66 2.57 -2.29
C PHE A 61 6.86 1.86 -2.90
N ASP A 62 7.12 0.64 -2.44
CA ASP A 62 8.21 -0.20 -2.93
C ASP A 62 7.81 -0.96 -4.20
N LEU A 63 6.53 -1.33 -4.31
CA LEU A 63 6.01 -2.14 -5.41
C LEU A 63 4.60 -1.72 -5.83
N ILE A 64 4.31 -1.78 -7.13
CA ILE A 64 2.94 -1.81 -7.67
C ILE A 64 2.70 -3.19 -8.28
N LEU A 65 1.75 -3.94 -7.73
CA LEU A 65 1.48 -5.32 -8.18
C LEU A 65 -0.01 -5.57 -8.46
N PRO A 66 -0.37 -6.14 -9.62
CA PRO A 66 -1.73 -6.58 -9.86
C PRO A 66 -2.08 -7.76 -8.92
N ARG A 67 -3.37 -7.86 -8.57
CA ARG A 67 -3.85 -8.78 -7.52
C ARG A 67 -3.46 -10.24 -7.73
N ASN A 68 -3.43 -10.71 -8.97
CA ASN A 68 -3.05 -12.08 -9.31
C ASN A 68 -1.59 -12.42 -8.96
N LEU A 69 -0.71 -11.42 -8.88
CA LEU A 69 0.71 -11.62 -8.53
C LEU A 69 1.00 -11.47 -7.04
N LEU A 70 0.08 -10.88 -6.26
CA LEU A 70 0.29 -10.60 -4.84
C LEU A 70 0.62 -11.85 -4.03
N LYS A 71 -0.12 -12.96 -4.23
CA LYS A 71 0.08 -14.19 -3.46
C LYS A 71 1.51 -14.72 -3.59
N ASN A 72 2.01 -14.82 -4.83
CA ASN A 72 3.35 -15.34 -5.09
C ASN A 72 4.41 -14.37 -4.58
N SER A 73 4.26 -13.07 -4.86
CA SER A 73 5.23 -12.04 -4.45
C SER A 73 5.36 -11.94 -2.93
N VAL A 74 4.24 -11.98 -2.20
CA VAL A 74 4.25 -11.98 -0.73
C VAL A 74 4.91 -13.24 -0.18
N GLY A 75 4.66 -14.40 -0.80
CA GLY A 75 5.33 -15.65 -0.45
C GLY A 75 6.86 -15.58 -0.60
N GLU A 76 7.34 -15.02 -1.72
CA GLU A 76 8.76 -14.80 -1.97
C GLU A 76 9.38 -13.83 -0.95
N LEU A 77 8.68 -12.73 -0.64
CA LEU A 77 9.12 -11.77 0.37
C LEU A 77 9.27 -12.41 1.75
N PHE A 78 8.31 -13.25 2.16
CA PHE A 78 8.42 -13.98 3.42
C PHE A 78 9.60 -14.95 3.42
N GLN A 79 9.79 -15.74 2.36
CA GLN A 79 10.94 -16.64 2.25
C GLN A 79 12.27 -15.88 2.31
N PHE A 80 12.37 -14.73 1.65
CA PHE A 80 13.56 -13.88 1.64
C PHE A 80 13.91 -13.35 3.03
N HIS A 81 12.91 -12.98 3.83
CA HIS A 81 13.09 -12.50 5.21
C HIS A 81 13.26 -13.64 6.23
N ALA A 82 13.56 -14.86 5.76
CA ALA A 82 13.68 -16.05 6.59
C ALA A 82 12.44 -16.29 7.47
N PHE A 83 11.25 -16.02 6.95
CA PHE A 83 10.01 -16.35 7.64
C PHE A 83 9.95 -17.86 7.85
N ILE A 84 10.19 -18.28 9.10
CA ILE A 84 9.92 -19.62 9.56
C ILE A 84 8.39 -19.69 9.67
N PRO A 85 7.71 -20.51 8.84
CA PRO A 85 6.28 -20.69 9.01
C PRO A 85 6.03 -21.18 10.44
N LEU A 86 5.07 -20.55 11.13
CA LEU A 86 4.46 -21.12 12.33
C LEU A 86 3.65 -22.34 11.90
N ASN A 87 4.32 -23.43 11.51
CA ASN A 87 3.64 -24.70 11.33
C ASN A 87 3.42 -25.33 12.70
N GLU A 88 2.17 -25.18 13.14
CA GLU A 88 1.32 -26.22 13.73
C GLU A 88 2.03 -27.56 13.89
N ASN A 89 2.57 -27.81 15.08
CA ASN A 89 2.69 -29.11 15.75
C ASN A 89 3.22 -28.90 17.18
N GLU A 90 2.42 -28.27 18.05
CA GLU A 90 2.40 -28.64 19.47
C GLU A 90 1.39 -29.78 19.66
N THR A 91 1.62 -30.88 18.96
CA THR A 91 1.11 -32.18 19.39
C THR A 91 2.28 -33.12 19.26
N GLU A 92 3.10 -33.20 20.31
CA GLU A 92 3.84 -34.40 20.67
C GLU A 92 4.26 -34.32 22.16
N TYR A 93 3.50 -35.10 22.95
CA TYR A 93 3.75 -35.65 24.29
C TYR A 93 3.76 -34.73 25.53
#